data_AF-A0A078FIB2-F1
#
_entry.id   AF-A0A078FIB2-F1
#
_cell.length_a   1.000
_cell.length_b   1.000
_cell.length_c   1.000
_cell.angle_alpha   90.00
_cell.angle_beta   90.00
_cell.angle_gamma   90.00
#
_symmetry.space_group_name_H-M   'P 1'
#
loop_
_entity.id
_entity.type
_entity.pdbx_description
1 polymer ?
#
loop_
_entity_poly.entity_id
_entity_poly.type
_entity_poly.pdbx_seq_one_letter_code
_entity_poly.pdbx_strand_id
1 'polypeptide(L)'
;MATGTVLATAGSNSGGKSCCKSGPGYASPLAAMFGPREKLIYVTALYSGTGLEKPDYLATVDVDPNSPTYSSVIHRLKMPYIGDELHHTGWNSCSSCHGDAFADRRFLVLPGLISGRIYAIDTKTDPKAPSLYKVVEPKEILEKAGLAFPHTSHCLATGDMLVSCLGDKEGNAKGNGFLLLDSDFNVKSRWDKPGHSPMFGYDFWYQPRFNTMISTSWGAPKSFSKGFNLQHVADGLYGSHLHIYKWPEGEMKQIIDLGNTGLLPLEIRFLHDPSKDIGYVGSALSSNMIRFFRNSDDTWSHEARRVVISVKPLKVENWILPEMPGLITDFLISLDDRFFYFVNWLHGDIRQYNIEDPKNPVLTGQIWVGGLLQNGSPVKAVREDGSTYQFDVPQIKGKSLRGGPQMIQ
;
A
#
# COMPACT_ATOMS: atom_id res chain seq x y z
N MET A 1 39.64 -40.48 -35.99
CA MET A 1 38.90 -41.70 -36.40
C MET A 1 38.44 -42.35 -35.10
N ALA A 2 37.19 -42.11 -34.68
CA ALA A 2 36.05 -42.98 -34.95
C ALA A 2 36.26 -44.37 -34.30
N THR A 3 35.37 -44.98 -33.52
CA THR A 3 33.98 -44.73 -33.07
C THR A 3 33.58 -46.01 -32.32
N GLY A 4 32.82 -45.90 -31.21
CA GLY A 4 31.87 -46.93 -30.73
C GLY A 4 32.46 -48.23 -30.15
N THR A 5 31.81 -48.99 -29.26
CA THR A 5 30.48 -48.96 -28.65
C THR A 5 30.51 -50.04 -27.55
N VAL A 6 30.04 -49.80 -26.32
CA VAL A 6 29.25 -50.80 -25.55
C VAL A 6 28.27 -50.07 -24.64
N LEU A 7 27.00 -50.45 -24.81
CA LEU A 7 25.82 -50.00 -24.07
C LEU A 7 25.55 -50.92 -22.87
N ALA A 8 25.00 -50.29 -21.83
CA ALA A 8 24.04 -50.78 -20.84
C ALA A 8 24.46 -51.83 -19.79
N THR A 9 24.29 -51.45 -18.51
CA THR A 9 23.22 -52.04 -17.67
C THR A 9 22.70 -51.01 -16.66
N ALA A 10 21.37 -51.00 -16.53
CA ALA A 10 20.58 -50.13 -15.69
C ALA A 10 20.77 -50.42 -14.20
N GLY A 11 21.02 -49.36 -13.41
CA GLY A 11 20.83 -49.35 -11.97
C GLY A 11 19.57 -48.56 -11.66
N SER A 12 18.51 -49.26 -11.27
CA SER A 12 17.26 -48.73 -10.74
C SER A 12 17.53 -47.87 -9.50
N ASN A 13 17.28 -46.56 -9.59
CA ASN A 13 17.11 -45.71 -8.41
C ASN A 13 15.63 -45.39 -8.23
N SER A 14 14.93 -46.34 -7.63
CA SER A 14 13.63 -46.14 -7.02
C SER A 14 13.79 -45.25 -5.79
N GLY A 15 13.17 -44.07 -5.81
CA GLY A 15 13.13 -43.18 -4.67
C GLY A 15 12.96 -41.73 -5.06
N GLY A 16 11.99 -41.45 -5.93
CA GLY A 16 11.53 -40.08 -6.15
C GLY A 16 11.01 -39.51 -4.83
N LYS A 17 11.87 -38.79 -4.11
CA LYS A 17 11.40 -37.76 -3.19
C LYS A 17 10.68 -36.75 -4.05
N SER A 18 9.36 -36.89 -4.13
CA SER A 18 8.47 -35.79 -4.43
C SER A 18 8.96 -34.60 -3.62
N CYS A 19 9.61 -33.63 -4.26
CA CYS A 19 9.84 -32.32 -3.66
C CYS A 19 8.45 -31.81 -3.31
N CYS A 20 8.13 -31.79 -2.01
CA CYS A 20 6.91 -31.16 -1.52
C CYS A 20 6.85 -29.76 -2.15
N LYS A 21 5.92 -29.55 -3.08
CA LYS A 21 5.74 -28.23 -3.68
C LYS A 21 5.38 -27.28 -2.55
N SER A 22 6.20 -26.27 -2.30
CA SER A 22 5.83 -25.16 -1.44
C SER A 22 4.82 -24.26 -2.16
N GLY A 23 3.95 -23.61 -1.42
CA GLY A 23 3.07 -22.56 -1.93
C GLY A 23 3.83 -21.31 -2.39
N PRO A 24 3.12 -20.24 -2.77
CA PRO A 24 3.75 -19.05 -3.35
C PRO A 24 4.55 -18.27 -2.31
N GLY A 25 5.47 -17.43 -2.79
CA GLY A 25 6.29 -16.58 -1.94
C GLY A 25 7.36 -17.35 -1.16
N TYR A 26 7.62 -16.90 0.07
CA TYR A 26 8.76 -17.34 0.88
C TYR A 26 8.36 -17.61 2.33
N ALA A 27 9.05 -18.55 2.98
CA ALA A 27 8.78 -18.93 4.37
C ALA A 27 9.09 -17.83 5.40
N SER A 28 9.96 -16.86 5.05
CA SER A 28 10.37 -15.76 5.93
C SER A 28 10.79 -14.52 5.13
N PRO A 29 10.81 -13.32 5.75
CA PRO A 29 11.30 -12.10 5.11
C PRO A 29 12.75 -12.23 4.61
N LEU A 30 13.64 -12.83 5.42
CA LEU A 30 15.04 -13.05 5.01
C LEU A 30 15.16 -14.01 3.82
N ALA A 31 14.34 -15.06 3.75
CA ALA A 31 14.30 -15.93 2.58
C ALA A 31 13.83 -15.15 1.32
N ALA A 32 12.90 -14.22 1.47
CA ALA A 32 12.44 -13.36 0.39
C ALA A 32 13.55 -12.42 -0.12
N MET A 33 14.43 -11.92 0.76
CA MET A 33 15.57 -11.09 0.35
C MET A 33 16.59 -11.83 -0.51
N PHE A 34 16.74 -13.15 -0.32
CA PHE A 34 17.60 -13.99 -1.16
C PHE A 34 16.89 -14.50 -2.42
N GLY A 35 15.63 -14.10 -2.62
CA GLY A 35 14.87 -14.42 -3.82
C GLY A 35 15.47 -13.78 -5.08
N PRO A 36 15.06 -14.24 -6.28
CA PRO A 36 15.44 -13.60 -7.52
C PRO A 36 14.95 -12.16 -7.55
N ARG A 37 15.77 -11.27 -8.12
CA ARG A 37 15.38 -9.88 -8.37
C ARG A 37 14.20 -9.83 -9.34
N GLU A 38 13.29 -8.90 -9.06
CA GLU A 38 12.17 -8.57 -9.92
C GLU A 38 12.64 -8.10 -11.30
N LYS A 39 11.89 -8.49 -12.33
CA LYS A 39 12.16 -8.11 -13.73
C LYS A 39 11.06 -7.24 -14.31
N LEU A 40 9.91 -7.18 -13.64
CA LEU A 40 8.72 -6.43 -14.05
C LEU A 40 8.12 -5.74 -12.83
N ILE A 41 7.58 -4.55 -13.04
CA ILE A 41 6.75 -3.83 -12.07
C ILE A 41 5.41 -3.51 -12.73
N TYR A 42 4.32 -3.69 -11.98
CA TYR A 42 2.97 -3.33 -12.41
C TYR A 42 2.53 -2.05 -11.70
N VAL A 43 2.20 -1.01 -12.46
CA VAL A 43 1.89 0.32 -11.94
C VAL A 43 0.48 0.73 -12.35
N THR A 44 -0.37 1.07 -11.39
CA THR A 44 -1.67 1.69 -11.64
C THR A 44 -1.45 3.10 -12.18
N ALA A 45 -2.18 3.47 -13.22
CA ALA A 45 -2.11 4.79 -13.81
C ALA A 45 -3.51 5.27 -14.16
N LEU A 46 -3.80 6.49 -13.72
CA LEU A 46 -5.14 7.06 -13.76
C LEU A 46 -5.26 8.24 -14.71
N TYR A 47 -6.46 8.36 -15.30
CA TYR A 47 -6.92 9.57 -15.99
C TYR A 47 -7.99 10.32 -15.20
N SER A 48 -8.60 9.68 -14.20
CA SER A 48 -9.46 10.35 -13.22
C SER A 48 -8.79 11.62 -12.66
N GLY A 49 -9.55 12.70 -12.53
CA GLY A 49 -9.02 14.01 -12.09
C GLY A 49 -8.19 14.79 -13.13
N THR A 50 -7.82 14.21 -14.27
CA THR A 50 -7.03 14.92 -15.31
C THR A 50 -7.86 15.71 -16.32
N GLY A 51 -9.19 15.55 -16.30
CA GLY A 51 -10.11 16.10 -17.30
C GLY A 51 -10.18 15.31 -18.61
N LEU A 52 -9.44 14.21 -18.74
CA LEU A 52 -9.50 13.31 -19.89
C LEU A 52 -10.51 12.19 -19.66
N GLU A 53 -11.48 12.04 -20.55
CA GLU A 53 -12.45 10.93 -20.55
C GLU A 53 -11.82 9.65 -21.11
N LYS A 54 -10.91 9.05 -20.35
CA LYS A 54 -10.23 7.80 -20.69
C LYS A 54 -10.24 6.83 -19.51
N PRO A 55 -10.27 5.52 -19.76
CA PRO A 55 -10.18 4.54 -18.69
C PRO A 55 -8.78 4.55 -18.09
N ASP A 56 -8.71 4.33 -16.78
CA ASP A 56 -7.46 4.03 -16.08
C ASP A 56 -6.84 2.74 -16.64
N TYR A 57 -5.55 2.51 -16.38
CA TYR A 57 -4.86 1.35 -16.92
C TYR A 57 -3.77 0.84 -15.98
N LEU A 58 -3.43 -0.44 -16.14
CA LEU A 58 -2.25 -1.04 -15.53
C LEU A 58 -1.09 -1.01 -16.51
N ALA A 59 -0.01 -0.30 -16.16
CA ALA A 59 1.25 -0.33 -16.90
C ALA A 59 2.11 -1.51 -16.45
N THR A 60 2.70 -2.21 -17.41
CA THR A 60 3.79 -3.15 -17.14
C THR A 60 5.11 -2.48 -17.51
N VAL A 61 6.00 -2.35 -16.54
CA VAL A 61 7.32 -1.72 -16.68
C VAL A 61 8.39 -2.80 -16.64
N ASP A 62 9.27 -2.81 -17.63
CA ASP A 62 10.44 -3.68 -17.63
C ASP A 62 11.55 -3.08 -16.77
N VAL A 63 11.99 -3.82 -15.76
CA VAL A 63 13.03 -3.39 -14.81
C VAL A 63 14.23 -4.33 -14.78
N ASP A 64 14.33 -5.30 -15.70
CA ASP A 64 15.55 -6.11 -15.85
C ASP A 64 16.65 -5.25 -16.50
N PRO A 65 17.78 -4.95 -15.81
CA PRO A 65 18.85 -4.13 -16.36
C PRO A 65 19.49 -4.70 -17.64
N ASN A 66 19.32 -6.00 -17.90
CA ASN A 66 19.83 -6.66 -19.09
C ASN A 66 18.84 -6.67 -20.26
N SER A 67 17.62 -6.18 -20.05
CA SER A 67 16.60 -6.13 -21.09
C SER A 67 16.80 -4.95 -22.04
N PRO A 68 16.61 -5.12 -23.36
CA PRO A 68 16.65 -4.00 -24.30
C PRO A 68 15.54 -2.96 -24.04
N THR A 69 14.50 -3.31 -23.30
CA THR A 69 13.40 -2.44 -22.90
C THR A 69 13.51 -1.92 -21.46
N TYR A 70 14.67 -2.07 -20.81
CA TYR A 70 14.89 -1.62 -19.43
C TYR A 70 14.41 -0.18 -19.17
N SER A 71 13.68 -0.01 -18.05
CA SER A 71 13.11 1.26 -17.61
C SER A 71 12.16 1.86 -18.66
N SER A 72 11.31 1.02 -19.23
CA SER A 72 10.27 1.40 -20.20
C SER A 72 8.95 0.71 -19.90
N VAL A 73 7.83 1.39 -20.23
CA VAL A 73 6.51 0.76 -20.22
C VAL A 73 6.38 -0.12 -21.46
N ILE A 74 6.28 -1.44 -21.25
CA ILE A 74 6.19 -2.44 -22.33
C ILE A 74 4.76 -2.87 -22.65
N HIS A 75 3.83 -2.65 -21.73
CA HIS A 75 2.41 -2.95 -21.94
C HIS A 75 1.51 -2.00 -21.13
N ARG A 76 0.29 -1.77 -21.65
CA ARG A 76 -0.76 -0.99 -20.98
C ARG A 76 -2.09 -1.70 -21.12
N LEU A 77 -2.54 -2.34 -20.03
CA LEU A 77 -3.87 -2.94 -19.96
C LEU A 77 -4.88 -1.88 -19.52
N LYS A 78 -5.68 -1.36 -20.45
CA LYS A 78 -6.75 -0.41 -20.16
C LYS A 78 -7.92 -1.10 -19.49
N MET A 79 -8.46 -0.49 -18.44
CA MET A 79 -9.70 -0.95 -17.82
C MET A 79 -10.90 -0.73 -18.74
N PRO A 80 -11.96 -1.54 -18.60
CA PRO A 80 -13.13 -1.44 -19.46
C PRO A 80 -13.99 -0.20 -19.19
N TYR A 81 -13.80 0.49 -18.06
CA TYR A 81 -14.64 1.61 -17.63
C TYR A 81 -13.83 2.87 -17.33
N ILE A 82 -14.49 4.02 -17.41
CA ILE A 82 -13.94 5.34 -17.05
C ILE A 82 -14.32 5.67 -15.61
N GLY A 83 -13.45 6.41 -14.92
CA GLY A 83 -13.73 6.95 -13.58
C GLY A 83 -13.59 5.91 -12.47
N ASP A 84 -12.71 4.93 -12.64
CA ASP A 84 -12.41 3.95 -11.59
C ASP A 84 -11.66 4.57 -10.43
N GLU A 85 -10.67 5.43 -10.71
CA GLU A 85 -9.66 5.87 -9.73
C GLU A 85 -8.93 4.63 -9.21
N LEU A 86 -8.21 3.94 -10.10
CA LEU A 86 -7.29 2.88 -9.69
C LEU A 86 -6.27 3.44 -8.70
N HIS A 87 -6.15 2.80 -7.53
CA HIS A 87 -5.34 3.33 -6.42
C HIS A 87 -4.33 2.28 -5.95
N HIS A 88 -4.70 1.42 -5.00
CA HIS A 88 -3.85 0.35 -4.48
C HIS A 88 -3.91 -0.91 -5.33
N THR A 89 -2.93 -1.80 -5.10
CA THR A 89 -2.95 -3.15 -5.64
C THR A 89 -2.54 -4.16 -4.57
N GLY A 90 -3.02 -5.40 -4.71
CA GLY A 90 -2.62 -6.53 -3.88
C GLY A 90 -2.57 -7.81 -4.70
N TRP A 91 -2.00 -8.86 -4.15
CA TRP A 91 -1.99 -10.19 -4.79
C TRP A 91 -3.09 -11.07 -4.23
N ASN A 92 -3.67 -11.94 -5.07
CA ASN A 92 -4.65 -12.94 -4.62
C ASN A 92 -4.05 -13.93 -3.60
N SER A 93 -2.76 -14.22 -3.73
CA SER A 93 -2.03 -15.13 -2.86
C SER A 93 -0.58 -14.69 -2.72
N CYS A 94 -0.01 -14.90 -1.54
CA CYS A 94 1.32 -14.42 -1.20
C CYS A 94 1.99 -15.35 -0.19
N SER A 95 3.07 -14.89 0.46
CA SER A 95 3.82 -15.69 1.44
C SER A 95 2.97 -16.17 2.63
N SER A 96 1.81 -15.56 2.91
CA SER A 96 0.85 -16.06 3.89
C SER A 96 0.32 -17.46 3.52
N CYS A 97 0.34 -17.82 2.24
CA CYS A 97 -0.06 -19.12 1.72
C CYS A 97 1.13 -20.05 1.42
N HIS A 98 2.36 -19.74 1.91
CA HIS A 98 3.56 -20.52 1.57
C HIS A 98 3.46 -22.01 1.94
N GLY A 99 2.68 -22.35 2.97
CA GLY A 99 2.41 -23.74 3.37
C GLY A 99 1.40 -24.49 2.49
N ASP A 100 0.71 -23.80 1.58
CA ASP A 100 -0.33 -24.39 0.72
C ASP A 100 0.20 -24.60 -0.71
N ALA A 101 0.44 -25.86 -1.05
CA ALA A 101 0.95 -26.27 -2.37
C ALA A 101 -0.03 -26.01 -3.54
N PHE A 102 -1.30 -25.77 -3.24
CA PHE A 102 -2.34 -25.49 -4.25
C PHE A 102 -2.57 -24.00 -4.47
N ALA A 103 -2.08 -23.16 -3.55
CA ALA A 103 -2.13 -21.71 -3.70
C ALA A 103 -1.17 -21.23 -4.80
N ASP A 104 -1.55 -20.17 -5.51
CA ASP A 104 -0.77 -19.62 -6.61
C ASP A 104 -0.89 -18.10 -6.63
N ARG A 105 0.26 -17.40 -6.60
CA ARG A 105 0.33 -15.96 -6.82
C ARG A 105 0.21 -15.71 -8.31
N ARG A 106 -0.99 -15.34 -8.76
CA ARG A 106 -1.33 -15.24 -10.19
C ARG A 106 -2.03 -13.95 -10.53
N PHE A 107 -3.00 -13.55 -9.71
CA PHE A 107 -3.87 -12.45 -10.01
C PHE A 107 -3.49 -11.22 -9.19
N LEU A 108 -3.34 -10.10 -9.89
CA LEU A 108 -3.24 -8.79 -9.25
C LEU A 108 -4.65 -8.25 -9.03
N VAL A 109 -4.94 -7.83 -7.81
CA VAL A 109 -6.23 -7.30 -7.34
C VAL A 109 -6.15 -5.79 -7.36
N LEU A 110 -7.02 -5.14 -8.13
CA LEU A 110 -7.02 -3.70 -8.39
C LEU A 110 -8.38 -3.11 -7.99
N PRO A 111 -8.49 -2.56 -6.77
CA PRO A 111 -9.64 -1.74 -6.38
C PRO A 111 -9.70 -0.42 -7.16
N GLY A 112 -10.87 -0.12 -7.73
CA GLY A 112 -11.25 1.20 -8.24
C GLY A 112 -11.93 1.98 -7.12
N LEU A 113 -11.20 2.95 -6.56
CA LEU A 113 -11.61 3.65 -5.34
C LEU A 113 -12.94 4.37 -5.51
N ILE A 114 -13.17 5.03 -6.65
CA ILE A 114 -14.38 5.85 -6.85
C ILE A 114 -15.51 5.03 -7.47
N SER A 115 -15.22 4.13 -8.39
CA SER A 115 -16.26 3.32 -9.04
C SER A 115 -16.83 2.23 -8.14
N GLY A 116 -16.08 1.79 -7.13
CA GLY A 116 -16.44 0.64 -6.31
C GLY A 116 -16.10 -0.72 -6.94
N ARG A 117 -15.46 -0.76 -8.12
CA ARG A 117 -15.11 -2.02 -8.80
C ARG A 117 -13.85 -2.63 -8.19
N ILE A 118 -13.71 -3.95 -8.32
CA ILE A 118 -12.44 -4.62 -8.08
C ILE A 118 -12.10 -5.46 -9.31
N TYR A 119 -10.92 -5.26 -9.87
CA TYR A 119 -10.44 -6.03 -11.02
C TYR A 119 -9.45 -7.11 -10.58
N ALA A 120 -9.63 -8.32 -11.10
CA ALA A 120 -8.64 -9.38 -11.03
C ALA A 120 -7.91 -9.45 -12.38
N ILE A 121 -6.59 -9.25 -12.37
CA ILE A 121 -5.75 -9.23 -13.56
C ILE A 121 -4.85 -10.46 -13.58
N ASP A 122 -4.95 -11.31 -14.59
CA ASP A 122 -4.07 -12.46 -14.77
C ASP A 122 -2.69 -12.01 -15.22
N THR A 123 -1.68 -12.27 -14.38
CA THR A 123 -0.28 -11.95 -14.66
C THR A 123 0.56 -13.18 -14.96
N LYS A 124 0.00 -14.39 -14.88
CA LYS A 124 0.75 -15.65 -15.07
C LYS A 124 0.73 -16.11 -16.52
N THR A 125 -0.38 -15.92 -17.23
CA THR A 125 -0.52 -16.33 -18.63
C THR A 125 0.50 -15.61 -19.52
N ASP A 126 0.63 -14.30 -19.38
CA ASP A 126 1.73 -13.50 -19.95
C ASP A 126 2.08 -12.36 -18.98
N PRO A 127 3.19 -12.49 -18.20
CA PRO A 127 3.61 -11.44 -17.28
C PRO A 127 3.96 -10.11 -17.97
N LYS A 128 4.41 -10.14 -19.23
CA LYS A 128 4.76 -8.91 -19.97
C LYS A 128 3.54 -8.21 -20.53
N ALA A 129 2.43 -8.92 -20.70
CA ALA A 129 1.15 -8.38 -21.17
C ALA A 129 -0.03 -8.98 -20.38
N PRO A 130 -0.22 -8.57 -19.11
CA PRO A 130 -1.31 -9.07 -18.28
C PRO A 130 -2.68 -8.82 -18.91
N SER A 131 -3.66 -9.65 -18.55
CA SER A 131 -5.02 -9.57 -19.09
C SER A 131 -6.08 -9.54 -18.01
N LEU A 132 -7.18 -8.82 -18.25
CA LEU A 132 -8.33 -8.84 -17.33
C LEU A 132 -8.91 -10.25 -17.23
N TYR A 133 -9.02 -10.76 -16.00
CA TYR A 133 -9.62 -12.06 -15.70
C TYR A 133 -11.08 -11.93 -15.26
N LYS A 134 -11.33 -11.05 -14.27
CA LYS A 134 -12.67 -10.88 -13.69
C LYS A 134 -12.87 -9.45 -13.17
N VAL A 135 -14.11 -8.99 -13.19
CA VAL A 135 -14.57 -7.77 -12.54
C VAL A 135 -15.53 -8.17 -11.43
N VAL A 136 -15.30 -7.68 -10.21
CA VAL A 136 -16.26 -7.71 -9.12
C VAL A 136 -17.05 -6.42 -9.18
N GLU A 137 -18.34 -6.53 -9.51
CA GLU A 137 -19.17 -5.35 -9.76
C GLU A 137 -19.59 -4.65 -8.46
N PRO A 138 -19.67 -3.31 -8.43
CA PRO A 138 -19.97 -2.56 -7.21
C PRO A 138 -21.35 -2.91 -6.66
N LYS A 139 -22.29 -3.23 -7.55
CA LYS A 139 -23.65 -3.68 -7.19
C LYS A 139 -23.61 -4.94 -6.34
N GLU A 140 -22.79 -5.93 -6.70
CA GLU A 140 -22.69 -7.18 -5.94
C GLU A 140 -22.09 -6.93 -4.54
N ILE A 141 -21.04 -6.10 -4.46
CA ILE A 141 -20.41 -5.72 -3.19
C ILE A 141 -21.41 -4.99 -2.29
N LEU A 142 -22.17 -4.04 -2.85
CA LEU A 142 -23.21 -3.31 -2.12
C LEU A 142 -24.33 -4.22 -1.63
N GLU A 143 -24.85 -5.10 -2.48
CA GLU A 143 -25.98 -5.98 -2.13
C GLU A 143 -25.60 -7.01 -1.05
N LYS A 144 -24.38 -7.55 -1.10
CA LYS A 144 -23.94 -8.61 -0.19
C LYS A 144 -23.26 -8.10 1.08
N ALA A 145 -22.58 -6.95 1.02
CA ALA A 145 -21.76 -6.45 2.13
C ALA A 145 -22.12 -5.01 2.57
N GLY A 146 -22.90 -4.27 1.79
CA GLY A 146 -23.22 -2.87 2.08
C GLY A 146 -21.98 -1.96 2.07
N LEU A 147 -20.94 -2.34 1.31
CA LEU A 147 -19.65 -1.67 1.25
C LEU A 147 -19.44 -1.00 -0.13
N ALA A 148 -18.72 0.11 -0.14
CA ALA A 148 -18.24 0.79 -1.34
C ALA A 148 -16.85 1.41 -1.09
N PHE A 149 -16.27 2.01 -2.13
CA PHE A 149 -14.94 2.63 -2.10
C PHE A 149 -13.83 1.66 -1.63
N PRO A 150 -13.61 0.54 -2.34
CA PRO A 150 -12.58 -0.43 -1.98
C PRO A 150 -11.19 0.19 -2.17
N HIS A 151 -10.26 -0.11 -1.26
CA HIS A 151 -8.95 0.54 -1.20
C HIS A 151 -7.80 -0.48 -1.10
N THR A 152 -7.39 -0.87 0.12
CA THR A 152 -6.28 -1.80 0.33
C THR A 152 -6.77 -3.22 0.16
N SER A 153 -5.99 -4.08 -0.52
CA SER A 153 -6.28 -5.52 -0.61
C SER A 153 -5.11 -6.37 -0.13
N HIS A 154 -5.40 -7.36 0.71
CA HIS A 154 -4.42 -8.33 1.20
C HIS A 154 -4.93 -9.77 1.06
N CYS A 155 -4.10 -10.63 0.47
CA CYS A 155 -4.19 -12.09 0.50
C CYS A 155 -4.24 -12.61 1.95
N LEU A 156 -5.07 -13.61 2.23
CA LEU A 156 -5.11 -14.32 3.52
C LEU A 156 -4.58 -15.74 3.37
N ALA A 157 -4.05 -16.32 4.45
CA ALA A 157 -3.58 -17.71 4.48
C ALA A 157 -4.68 -18.75 4.18
N THR A 158 -5.95 -18.34 4.27
CA THR A 158 -7.11 -19.18 3.91
C THR A 158 -7.33 -19.27 2.39
N GLY A 159 -6.62 -18.48 1.59
CA GLY A 159 -6.87 -18.30 0.16
C GLY A 159 -7.91 -17.23 -0.17
N ASP A 160 -8.61 -16.69 0.83
CA ASP A 160 -9.48 -15.52 0.67
C ASP A 160 -8.64 -14.23 0.53
N MET A 161 -9.28 -13.16 0.07
CA MET A 161 -8.73 -11.82 0.05
C MET A 161 -9.57 -10.89 0.91
N LEU A 162 -8.91 -10.08 1.73
CA LEU A 162 -9.54 -9.04 2.54
C LEU A 162 -9.30 -7.69 1.87
N VAL A 163 -10.35 -6.88 1.73
CA VAL A 163 -10.29 -5.57 1.08
C VAL A 163 -10.92 -4.50 1.98
N SER A 164 -10.21 -3.43 2.31
CA SER A 164 -10.81 -2.31 3.04
C SER A 164 -11.73 -1.51 2.13
N CYS A 165 -12.84 -1.01 2.69
CA CYS A 165 -13.85 -0.22 2.01
C CYS A 165 -14.16 1.03 2.84
N LEU A 166 -14.15 2.20 2.22
CA LEU A 166 -14.11 3.48 2.95
C LEU A 166 -15.49 4.08 3.25
N GLY A 167 -16.58 3.54 2.69
CA GLY A 167 -17.91 4.06 2.97
C GLY A 167 -19.05 3.29 2.33
N ASP A 168 -20.26 3.82 2.47
CA ASP A 168 -21.45 3.35 1.75
C ASP A 168 -21.53 3.91 0.32
N LYS A 169 -22.58 3.54 -0.41
CA LYS A 169 -22.86 4.00 -1.77
C LYS A 169 -22.92 5.53 -1.90
N GLU A 170 -23.38 6.20 -0.85
CA GLU A 170 -23.50 7.67 -0.78
C GLU A 170 -22.21 8.34 -0.30
N GLY A 171 -21.16 7.57 -0.01
CA GLY A 171 -19.87 8.06 0.45
C GLY A 171 -19.85 8.51 1.91
N ASN A 172 -20.78 8.04 2.74
CA ASN A 172 -20.72 8.24 4.19
C ASN A 172 -19.82 7.21 4.87
N ALA A 173 -19.26 7.59 6.02
CA ALA A 173 -18.40 6.71 6.79
C ALA A 173 -19.15 5.52 7.41
N LYS A 174 -20.45 5.61 7.70
CA LYS A 174 -21.18 4.53 8.42
C LYS A 174 -21.16 3.18 7.70
N GLY A 175 -21.00 3.17 6.37
CA GLY A 175 -20.88 1.95 5.57
C GLY A 175 -19.45 1.53 5.24
N ASN A 176 -18.44 2.00 5.98
CA ASN A 176 -17.06 1.52 5.82
C ASN A 176 -16.87 0.14 6.46
N GLY A 177 -15.77 -0.55 6.18
CA GLY A 177 -15.41 -1.85 6.79
C GLY A 177 -14.51 -2.69 5.91
N PHE A 178 -14.63 -4.02 6.01
CA PHE A 178 -13.75 -4.94 5.28
C PHE A 178 -14.54 -6.02 4.54
N LEU A 179 -14.27 -6.15 3.24
CA LEU A 179 -14.88 -7.10 2.32
C LEU A 179 -14.04 -8.38 2.24
N LEU A 180 -14.69 -9.54 2.31
CA LEU A 180 -14.07 -10.83 1.98
C LEU A 180 -14.45 -11.26 0.57
N LEU A 181 -13.43 -11.54 -0.23
CA LEU A 181 -13.53 -12.23 -1.51
C LEU A 181 -12.94 -13.64 -1.37
N ASP A 182 -13.59 -14.64 -1.97
CA ASP A 182 -12.97 -15.98 -2.10
C ASP A 182 -11.88 -16.00 -3.17
N SER A 183 -11.19 -17.14 -3.31
CA SER A 183 -10.12 -17.34 -4.30
C SER A 183 -10.56 -17.16 -5.76
N ASP A 184 -11.88 -17.22 -6.03
CA ASP A 184 -12.48 -17.01 -7.34
C ASP A 184 -13.04 -15.59 -7.52
N PHE A 185 -12.73 -14.68 -6.59
CA PHE A 185 -13.21 -13.29 -6.55
C PHE A 185 -14.73 -13.16 -6.43
N ASN A 186 -15.41 -14.13 -5.82
CA ASN A 186 -16.82 -13.95 -5.45
C ASN A 186 -16.92 -13.22 -4.11
N VAL A 187 -17.89 -12.33 -3.99
CA VAL A 187 -18.17 -11.67 -2.72
C VAL A 187 -18.75 -12.66 -1.72
N LYS A 188 -18.04 -12.89 -0.62
CA LYS A 188 -18.47 -13.76 0.49
C LYS A 188 -19.35 -12.99 1.47
N SER A 189 -18.75 -12.05 2.17
CA SER A 189 -19.38 -11.31 3.27
C SER A 189 -18.51 -10.13 3.71
N ARG A 190 -18.96 -9.42 4.74
CA ARG A 190 -18.09 -8.58 5.57
C ARG A 190 -17.19 -9.46 6.45
N TRP A 191 -16.01 -8.95 6.79
CA TRP A 191 -15.11 -9.55 7.77
C TRP A 191 -15.33 -9.00 9.18
N ASP A 192 -15.56 -7.69 9.31
CA ASP A 192 -15.88 -7.06 10.59
C ASP A 192 -17.23 -7.57 11.12
N LYS A 193 -17.29 -7.86 12.43
CA LYS A 193 -18.54 -8.26 13.08
C LYS A 193 -19.56 -7.10 13.06
N PRO A 194 -20.87 -7.40 13.06
CA PRO A 194 -21.90 -6.37 13.20
C PRO A 194 -21.63 -5.47 14.42
N GLY A 195 -21.62 -4.15 14.20
CA GLY A 195 -21.34 -3.15 15.25
C GLY A 195 -19.85 -2.90 15.52
N HIS A 196 -18.93 -3.55 14.80
CA HIS A 196 -17.49 -3.38 14.94
C HIS A 196 -16.83 -2.69 13.73
N SER A 197 -17.58 -1.99 12.88
CA SER A 197 -16.98 -1.18 11.81
C SER A 197 -16.19 0.00 12.39
N PRO A 198 -15.07 0.42 11.77
CA PRO A 198 -14.31 1.57 12.25
C PRO A 198 -15.07 2.88 12.04
N MET A 199 -14.64 3.94 12.74
CA MET A 199 -15.25 5.27 12.56
C MET A 199 -15.02 5.80 11.15
N PHE A 200 -13.82 5.59 10.61
CA PHE A 200 -13.44 5.80 9.22
C PHE A 200 -12.56 4.65 8.76
N GLY A 201 -12.68 4.25 7.50
CA GLY A 201 -11.79 3.27 6.87
C GLY A 201 -10.61 3.93 6.16
N TYR A 202 -9.52 3.18 5.98
CA TYR A 202 -8.43 3.46 5.03
C TYR A 202 -7.62 2.18 4.79
N ASP A 203 -6.46 2.05 5.43
CA ASP A 203 -5.53 0.94 5.29
C ASP A 203 -5.67 -0.03 6.48
N PHE A 204 -5.13 -1.23 6.33
CA PHE A 204 -5.05 -2.20 7.42
C PHE A 204 -3.92 -3.18 7.21
N TRP A 205 -3.40 -3.72 8.31
CA TRP A 205 -2.47 -4.84 8.26
C TRP A 205 -2.79 -5.82 9.40
N TYR A 206 -2.48 -7.09 9.20
CA TYR A 206 -2.72 -8.14 10.19
C TYR A 206 -1.41 -8.81 10.62
N GLN A 207 -1.36 -9.24 11.89
CA GLN A 207 -0.23 -9.97 12.46
C GLN A 207 -0.76 -11.21 13.20
N PRO A 208 -0.86 -12.37 12.51
CA PRO A 208 -1.57 -13.54 13.02
C PRO A 208 -0.92 -14.14 14.28
N ARG A 209 0.40 -14.04 14.44
CA ARG A 209 1.09 -14.54 15.65
C ARG A 209 0.65 -13.81 16.93
N PHE A 210 0.10 -12.62 16.80
CA PHE A 210 -0.45 -11.84 17.92
C PHE A 210 -1.97 -11.74 17.89
N ASN A 211 -2.65 -12.53 17.04
CA ASN A 211 -4.11 -12.53 16.90
C ASN A 211 -4.69 -11.12 16.72
N THR A 212 -4.02 -10.28 15.92
CA THR A 212 -4.45 -8.90 15.70
C THR A 212 -4.53 -8.51 14.23
N MET A 213 -5.46 -7.59 13.94
CA MET A 213 -5.41 -6.71 12.79
C MET A 213 -5.56 -5.27 13.28
N ILE A 214 -4.80 -4.36 12.68
CA ILE A 214 -4.90 -2.93 12.98
C ILE A 214 -5.30 -2.21 11.69
N SER A 215 -6.34 -1.38 11.77
CA SER A 215 -6.75 -0.51 10.66
C SER A 215 -6.60 0.96 11.01
N THR A 216 -6.43 1.78 9.98
CA THR A 216 -6.27 3.23 10.07
C THR A 216 -7.52 3.97 9.59
N SER A 217 -7.46 5.31 9.56
CA SER A 217 -8.62 6.17 9.41
C SER A 217 -8.30 7.35 8.50
N TRP A 218 -8.93 7.41 7.32
CA TRP A 218 -8.81 8.60 6.46
C TRP A 218 -9.96 9.58 6.68
N GLY A 219 -11.14 9.29 6.13
CA GLY A 219 -12.31 10.15 6.18
C GLY A 219 -13.46 9.56 5.38
N ALA A 220 -14.64 10.18 5.44
CA ALA A 220 -15.76 9.76 4.60
C ALA A 220 -15.50 10.13 3.12
N PRO A 221 -15.78 9.24 2.15
CA PRO A 221 -15.57 9.54 0.72
C PRO A 221 -16.19 10.84 0.22
N LYS A 222 -17.38 11.21 0.70
CA LYS A 222 -18.02 12.49 0.35
C LYS A 222 -17.22 13.73 0.76
N SER A 223 -16.31 13.60 1.73
CA SER A 223 -15.51 14.70 2.29
C SER A 223 -14.22 14.97 1.53
N PHE A 224 -13.71 13.99 0.78
CA PHE A 224 -12.44 14.09 0.03
C PHE A 224 -12.58 13.93 -1.49
N SER A 225 -13.65 13.30 -1.98
CA SER A 225 -13.86 13.02 -3.42
C SER A 225 -13.93 14.28 -4.31
N LYS A 226 -14.13 15.46 -3.71
CA LYS A 226 -14.16 16.76 -4.39
C LYS A 226 -12.91 17.62 -4.11
N GLY A 227 -11.87 17.01 -3.54
CA GLY A 227 -10.66 17.67 -3.09
C GLY A 227 -10.63 17.90 -1.58
N PHE A 228 -9.43 18.19 -1.09
CA PHE A 228 -9.18 18.45 0.32
C PHE A 228 -9.73 19.81 0.75
N ASN A 229 -10.33 19.86 1.93
CA ASN A 229 -10.86 21.09 2.53
C ASN A 229 -10.44 21.14 4.01
N LEU A 230 -9.76 22.21 4.41
CA LEU A 230 -9.32 22.42 5.79
C LEU A 230 -10.47 22.51 6.78
N GLN A 231 -11.60 23.11 6.37
CA GLN A 231 -12.77 23.21 7.24
C GLN A 231 -13.30 21.82 7.61
N HIS A 232 -13.26 20.87 6.66
CA HIS A 232 -13.67 19.48 6.93
C HIS A 232 -12.79 18.81 7.99
N VAL A 233 -11.52 19.22 8.14
CA VAL A 233 -10.65 18.74 9.23
C VAL A 233 -11.15 19.26 10.58
N ALA A 234 -11.44 20.56 10.66
CA ALA A 234 -11.98 21.18 11.87
C ALA A 234 -13.37 20.63 12.25
N ASP A 235 -14.18 20.28 11.25
CA ASP A 235 -15.51 19.67 11.44
C ASP A 235 -15.45 18.17 11.82
N GLY A 236 -14.24 17.59 11.95
CA GLY A 236 -14.06 16.20 12.35
C GLY A 236 -14.41 15.17 11.27
N LEU A 237 -14.34 15.55 9.99
CA LEU A 237 -14.66 14.66 8.86
C LEU A 237 -13.47 13.80 8.39
N TYR A 238 -12.33 13.94 9.05
CA TYR A 238 -11.12 13.14 8.86
C TYR A 238 -10.72 12.45 10.16
N GLY A 239 -10.10 11.28 10.05
CA GLY A 239 -9.75 10.43 11.17
C GLY A 239 -8.41 10.76 11.83
N SER A 240 -8.28 10.32 13.08
CA SER A 240 -7.05 10.35 13.90
C SER A 240 -6.87 9.06 14.70
N HIS A 241 -7.46 7.95 14.26
CA HIS A 241 -7.60 6.74 15.08
C HIS A 241 -6.99 5.50 14.43
N LEU A 242 -6.48 4.61 15.27
CA LEU A 242 -6.23 3.21 14.93
C LEU A 242 -7.31 2.34 15.57
N HIS A 243 -7.75 1.31 14.86
CA HIS A 243 -8.74 0.36 15.33
C HIS A 243 -8.11 -1.02 15.41
N ILE A 244 -8.10 -1.60 16.61
CA ILE A 244 -7.48 -2.89 16.90
C ILE A 244 -8.56 -3.96 16.92
N TYR A 245 -8.39 -4.98 16.10
CA TYR A 245 -9.32 -6.10 15.98
C TYR A 245 -8.68 -7.39 16.48
N LYS A 246 -9.50 -8.25 17.04
CA LYS A 246 -9.17 -9.65 17.23
C LYS A 246 -9.13 -10.34 15.87
N TRP A 247 -7.99 -10.91 15.53
CA TRP A 247 -7.81 -11.70 14.32
C TRP A 247 -7.96 -13.19 14.64
N PRO A 248 -8.67 -13.97 13.79
CA PRO A 248 -9.30 -13.60 12.53
C PRO A 248 -10.78 -13.18 12.64
N GLU A 249 -11.33 -12.98 13.83
CA GLU A 249 -12.78 -12.94 14.05
C GLU A 249 -13.47 -11.60 13.77
N GLY A 250 -12.74 -10.53 13.46
CA GLY A 250 -13.34 -9.25 13.08
C GLY A 250 -13.99 -8.47 14.23
N GLU A 251 -13.64 -8.79 15.48
CA GLU A 251 -14.16 -8.11 16.66
C GLU A 251 -13.21 -6.98 17.09
N MET A 252 -13.66 -5.73 16.99
CA MET A 252 -12.89 -4.59 17.49
C MET A 252 -12.74 -4.66 19.01
N LYS A 253 -11.49 -4.59 19.50
CA LYS A 253 -11.11 -4.67 20.91
C LYS A 253 -10.67 -3.35 21.50
N GLN A 254 -10.12 -2.46 20.67
CA GLN A 254 -9.57 -1.19 21.14
C GLN A 254 -9.62 -0.16 20.02
N ILE A 255 -9.78 1.10 20.42
CA ILE A 255 -9.57 2.27 19.58
C ILE A 255 -8.43 3.07 20.22
N ILE A 256 -7.44 3.44 19.42
CA ILE A 256 -6.33 4.30 19.84
C ILE A 256 -6.52 5.64 19.16
N ASP A 257 -6.70 6.70 19.97
CA ASP A 257 -6.70 8.07 19.49
C ASP A 257 -5.26 8.61 19.42
N LEU A 258 -4.84 8.98 18.22
CA LEU A 258 -3.53 9.58 17.97
C LEU A 258 -3.54 11.09 18.20
N GLY A 259 -4.71 11.71 18.36
CA GLY A 259 -4.89 13.15 18.54
C GLY A 259 -4.28 13.98 17.40
N ASN A 260 -3.88 15.21 17.72
CA ASN A 260 -3.32 16.16 16.74
C ASN A 260 -1.98 15.72 16.14
N THR A 261 -1.28 14.77 16.78
CA THR A 261 -0.01 14.26 16.25
C THR A 261 -0.23 13.21 15.16
N GLY A 262 -1.40 12.57 15.09
CA GLY A 262 -1.73 11.57 14.08
C GLY A 262 -2.96 11.91 13.26
N LEU A 263 -2.99 13.10 12.65
CA LEU A 263 -4.08 13.51 11.76
C LEU A 263 -3.95 12.83 10.39
N LEU A 264 -5.04 12.20 9.93
CA LEU A 264 -5.10 11.37 8.72
C LEU A 264 -4.03 10.26 8.75
N PRO A 265 -4.10 9.30 9.69
CA PRO A 265 -3.28 8.11 9.66
C PRO A 265 -3.64 7.31 8.40
N LEU A 266 -2.71 7.26 7.45
CA LEU A 266 -2.86 6.58 6.18
C LEU A 266 -2.29 5.16 6.31
N GLU A 267 -1.16 4.90 5.67
CA GLU A 267 -0.56 3.59 5.60
C GLU A 267 -0.15 3.06 6.98
N ILE A 268 -0.28 1.76 7.18
CA ILE A 268 0.18 1.05 8.37
C ILE A 268 1.00 -0.17 8.00
N ARG A 269 2.11 -0.38 8.72
CA ARG A 269 3.01 -1.53 8.50
C ARG A 269 3.46 -2.07 9.84
N PHE A 270 3.34 -3.38 10.02
CA PHE A 270 4.12 -4.09 11.04
C PHE A 270 5.57 -4.24 10.57
N LEU A 271 6.49 -4.44 11.50
CA LEU A 271 7.78 -5.05 11.16
C LEU A 271 7.52 -6.42 10.49
N HIS A 272 8.36 -6.77 9.52
CA HIS A 272 8.23 -7.99 8.74
C HIS A 272 8.52 -9.24 9.57
N ASP A 273 9.42 -9.17 10.55
CA ASP A 273 9.66 -10.24 11.51
C ASP A 273 8.36 -10.52 12.30
N PRO A 274 7.71 -11.68 12.06
CA PRO A 274 6.42 -11.97 12.67
C PRO A 274 6.50 -12.22 14.18
N SER A 275 7.71 -12.30 14.76
CA SER A 275 7.92 -12.34 16.21
C SER A 275 7.90 -10.96 16.88
N LYS A 276 7.79 -9.86 16.10
CA LYS A 276 7.75 -8.49 16.62
C LYS A 276 6.33 -7.96 16.66
N ASP A 277 5.93 -7.48 17.81
CA ASP A 277 4.63 -6.87 18.11
C ASP A 277 4.69 -5.34 17.99
N ILE A 278 5.40 -4.84 16.98
CA ILE A 278 5.69 -3.42 16.74
C ILE A 278 5.43 -3.10 15.27
N GLY A 279 5.01 -1.87 15.01
CA GLY A 279 4.96 -1.31 13.67
C GLY A 279 4.85 0.21 13.68
N TYR A 280 4.56 0.77 12.51
CA TYR A 280 4.44 2.20 12.29
C TYR A 280 3.16 2.56 11.52
N VAL A 281 2.69 3.78 11.72
CA VAL A 281 1.67 4.43 10.91
C VAL A 281 2.18 5.78 10.43
N GLY A 282 1.97 6.07 9.14
CA GLY A 282 2.25 7.38 8.55
C GLY A 282 1.02 8.28 8.69
N SER A 283 1.15 9.41 9.38
CA SER A 283 0.06 10.39 9.51
C SER A 283 0.29 11.54 8.54
N ALA A 284 -0.56 11.63 7.53
CA ALA A 284 -0.31 12.50 6.39
C ALA A 284 -0.31 13.96 6.80
N LEU A 285 -1.42 14.46 7.34
CA LEU A 285 -1.60 15.89 7.56
C LEU A 285 -0.65 16.44 8.63
N SER A 286 -0.41 15.67 9.69
CA SER A 286 0.56 16.02 10.72
C SER A 286 2.02 15.75 10.31
N SER A 287 2.25 15.06 9.18
CA SER A 287 3.56 14.66 8.65
C SER A 287 4.45 13.96 9.68
N ASN A 288 3.84 13.01 10.39
CA ASN A 288 4.44 12.30 11.52
C ASN A 288 4.47 10.79 11.25
N MET A 289 5.59 10.15 11.57
CA MET A 289 5.65 8.68 11.71
C MET A 289 5.45 8.32 13.18
N ILE A 290 4.49 7.45 13.45
CA ILE A 290 4.12 7.06 14.81
C ILE A 290 4.35 5.57 14.97
N ARG A 291 5.12 5.18 15.99
CA ARG A 291 5.31 3.78 16.35
C ARG A 291 4.14 3.31 17.21
N PHE A 292 3.60 2.13 16.88
CA PHE A 292 2.67 1.39 17.72
C PHE A 292 3.30 0.08 18.20
N PHE A 293 2.85 -0.42 19.34
CA PHE A 293 3.39 -1.63 19.98
C PHE A 293 2.41 -2.28 20.93
N ARG A 294 2.58 -3.57 21.20
CA ARG A 294 1.80 -4.29 22.21
C ARG A 294 2.42 -4.13 23.60
N ASN A 295 1.56 -4.01 24.61
CA ASN A 295 1.91 -3.96 26.02
C ASN A 295 1.90 -5.37 26.65
N SER A 296 2.42 -5.48 27.87
CA SER A 296 2.41 -6.73 28.64
C SER A 296 1.01 -7.20 29.05
N ASP A 297 0.00 -6.34 29.00
CA ASP A 297 -1.41 -6.64 29.29
C ASP A 297 -2.23 -6.97 28.02
N ASP A 298 -1.54 -7.23 26.90
CA ASP A 298 -2.10 -7.52 25.58
C ASP A 298 -2.88 -6.39 24.90
N THR A 299 -2.90 -5.19 25.50
CA THR A 299 -3.39 -3.99 24.82
C THR A 299 -2.35 -3.45 23.84
N TRP A 300 -2.79 -2.65 22.87
CA TRP A 300 -1.90 -1.93 21.98
C TRP A 300 -1.73 -0.50 22.46
N SER A 301 -0.57 0.07 22.22
CA SER A 301 -0.24 1.45 22.54
C SER A 301 0.57 2.07 21.43
N HIS A 302 0.72 3.37 21.51
CA HIS A 302 1.49 4.15 20.56
C HIS A 302 2.37 5.13 21.33
N GLU A 303 3.34 5.71 20.65
CA GLU A 303 4.16 6.76 21.24
C GLU A 303 3.42 8.10 21.25
N ALA A 304 2.43 8.23 22.15
CA ALA A 304 1.63 9.46 22.32
C ALA A 304 2.47 10.70 22.68
N ARG A 305 3.68 10.52 23.22
CA ARG A 305 4.58 11.61 23.64
C ARG A 305 5.86 11.74 22.82
N ARG A 306 6.14 10.82 21.88
CA ARG A 306 7.37 10.81 21.09
C ARG A 306 7.07 10.25 19.71
N VAL A 307 6.40 11.03 18.88
CA VAL A 307 6.42 10.81 17.42
C VAL A 307 7.86 10.46 17.02
N VAL A 308 8.08 9.29 16.43
CA VAL A 308 9.46 8.83 16.14
C VAL A 308 10.13 9.68 15.06
N ILE A 309 9.33 10.24 14.15
CA ILE A 309 9.77 11.23 13.16
C ILE A 309 8.69 12.26 12.94
N SER A 310 9.05 13.54 13.05
CA SER A 310 8.20 14.66 12.66
C SER A 310 8.86 15.45 11.55
N VAL A 311 8.20 15.56 10.40
CA VAL A 311 8.66 16.39 9.29
C VAL A 311 8.15 17.81 9.52
N LYS A 312 9.07 18.73 9.79
CA LYS A 312 8.74 20.14 10.03
C LYS A 312 8.06 20.74 8.79
N PRO A 313 6.89 21.40 8.95
CA PRO A 313 6.33 22.24 7.91
C PRO A 313 7.31 23.35 7.50
N LEU A 314 7.27 23.74 6.23
CA LEU A 314 8.10 24.80 5.69
C LEU A 314 7.25 26.05 5.50
N LYS A 315 7.75 27.22 5.92
CA LYS A 315 7.16 28.50 5.54
C LYS A 315 7.27 28.68 4.04
N VAL A 316 6.19 29.11 3.39
CA VAL A 316 6.13 29.20 1.92
C VAL A 316 5.40 30.43 1.43
N GLU A 317 5.77 30.88 0.23
CA GLU A 317 5.07 31.89 -0.55
C GLU A 317 4.29 31.26 -1.70
N ASN A 318 3.22 31.93 -2.13
CA ASN A 318 2.36 31.53 -3.26
C ASN A 318 1.67 30.15 -3.10
N TRP A 319 1.36 29.77 -1.85
CA TRP A 319 0.51 28.63 -1.51
C TRP A 319 -0.70 29.14 -0.69
N ILE A 320 -1.83 28.42 -0.71
CA ILE A 320 -3.08 28.67 0.05
C ILE A 320 -2.95 28.85 1.60
N LEU A 321 -1.77 28.68 2.18
CA LEU A 321 -1.46 28.53 3.61
C LEU A 321 -0.03 29.04 3.83
N PRO A 322 0.27 29.60 5.01
CA PRO A 322 1.60 30.14 5.31
C PRO A 322 2.66 29.06 5.49
N GLU A 323 2.26 27.83 5.86
CA GLU A 323 3.15 26.70 6.07
C GLU A 323 2.67 25.48 5.28
N MET A 324 3.64 24.81 4.65
CA MET A 324 3.48 23.61 3.84
C MET A 324 3.94 22.39 4.65
N PRO A 325 3.03 21.44 4.99
CA PRO A 325 3.44 20.18 5.59
C PRO A 325 4.18 19.31 4.56
N GLY A 326 4.92 18.30 5.04
CA GLY A 326 5.50 17.30 4.14
C GLY A 326 4.44 16.48 3.42
N LEU A 327 3.36 16.18 4.14
CA LEU A 327 2.24 15.32 3.76
C LEU A 327 2.71 13.90 3.45
N ILE A 328 2.97 13.13 4.51
CA ILE A 328 3.45 11.74 4.41
C ILE A 328 2.32 10.85 3.92
N THR A 329 2.36 10.44 2.65
CA THR A 329 1.25 9.71 2.03
C THR A 329 1.45 8.20 2.00
N ASP A 330 2.69 7.75 1.98
CA ASP A 330 3.03 6.32 1.94
C ASP A 330 4.41 6.06 2.55
N PHE A 331 4.60 4.82 3.02
CA PHE A 331 5.88 4.33 3.51
C PHE A 331 6.01 2.80 3.40
N LEU A 332 7.25 2.33 3.33
CA LEU A 332 7.63 0.93 3.25
C LEU A 332 8.76 0.63 4.22
N ILE A 333 8.82 -0.62 4.69
CA ILE A 333 9.89 -1.14 5.55
C ILE A 333 10.69 -2.15 4.72
N SER A 334 12.03 -2.13 4.79
CA SER A 334 12.88 -3.13 4.13
C SER A 334 12.66 -4.51 4.76
N LEU A 335 12.78 -5.58 3.98
CA LEU A 335 12.49 -6.96 4.44
C LEU A 335 13.35 -7.46 5.61
N ASP A 336 14.49 -6.82 5.89
CA ASP A 336 15.34 -7.07 7.06
C ASP A 336 14.95 -6.24 8.29
N ASP A 337 13.89 -5.43 8.21
CA ASP A 337 13.45 -4.49 9.24
C ASP A 337 14.51 -3.47 9.66
N ARG A 338 15.48 -3.17 8.79
CA ARG A 338 16.59 -2.23 9.09
C ARG A 338 16.33 -0.82 8.61
N PHE A 339 15.53 -0.66 7.56
CA PHE A 339 15.20 0.65 7.01
C PHE A 339 13.69 0.81 6.85
N PHE A 340 13.20 2.03 6.99
CA PHE A 340 11.98 2.42 6.31
C PHE A 340 12.19 3.62 5.40
N TYR A 341 11.31 3.70 4.42
CA TYR A 341 11.26 4.73 3.39
C TYR A 341 9.90 5.37 3.45
N PHE A 342 9.81 6.69 3.41
CA PHE A 342 8.52 7.38 3.25
C PHE A 342 8.63 8.52 2.26
N VAL A 343 7.48 8.91 1.73
CA VAL A 343 7.35 9.99 0.75
C VAL A 343 6.73 11.22 1.40
N ASN A 344 7.25 12.42 1.13
CA ASN A 344 6.58 13.67 1.41
C ASN A 344 6.00 14.21 0.11
N TRP A 345 4.68 14.08 -0.06
CA TRP A 345 4.04 14.38 -1.33
C TRP A 345 4.13 15.86 -1.72
N LEU A 346 4.02 16.77 -0.75
CA LEU A 346 4.02 18.21 -1.04
C LEU A 346 5.43 18.78 -1.10
N HIS A 347 6.32 18.36 -0.18
CA HIS A 347 7.74 18.76 -0.24
C HIS A 347 8.40 18.22 -1.51
N GLY A 348 8.10 16.99 -1.90
CA GLY A 348 8.67 16.37 -3.08
C GLY A 348 9.92 15.54 -2.81
N ASP A 349 10.06 14.95 -1.63
CA ASP A 349 11.22 14.12 -1.30
C ASP A 349 10.85 12.73 -0.76
N ILE A 350 11.78 11.79 -0.92
CA ILE A 350 11.74 10.47 -0.31
C ILE A 350 12.87 10.41 0.70
N ARG A 351 12.59 9.89 1.90
CA ARG A 351 13.58 9.74 2.97
C ARG A 351 13.76 8.29 3.35
N GLN A 352 14.99 7.92 3.67
CA GLN A 352 15.38 6.64 4.23
C GLN A 352 15.84 6.83 5.67
N TYR A 353 15.28 6.05 6.59
CA TYR A 353 15.69 6.03 8.00
C TYR A 353 16.16 4.64 8.40
N ASN A 354 17.27 4.54 9.13
CA ASN A 354 17.64 3.32 9.84
C ASN A 354 16.72 3.17 11.06
N ILE A 355 16.18 1.97 11.26
CA ILE A 355 15.26 1.60 12.35
C ILE A 355 15.70 0.36 13.14
N GLU A 356 16.99 0.05 13.14
CA GLU A 356 17.56 -1.02 14.00
C GLU A 356 17.24 -0.78 15.49
N ASP A 357 17.10 0.49 15.89
CA ASP A 357 16.35 0.87 17.08
C ASP A 357 14.98 1.47 16.66
N PRO A 358 13.89 0.70 16.76
CA PRO A 358 12.58 1.15 16.31
C PRO A 358 12.07 2.42 17.01
N LYS A 359 12.58 2.73 18.21
CA LYS A 359 12.17 3.91 18.99
C LYS A 359 12.92 5.17 18.60
N ASN A 360 14.07 5.04 17.93
CA ASN A 360 14.93 6.17 17.58
C ASN A 360 15.41 6.08 16.12
N PRO A 361 14.52 6.24 15.12
CA PRO A 361 14.91 6.22 13.72
C PRO A 361 15.95 7.29 13.38
N VAL A 362 16.94 6.94 12.56
CA VAL A 362 18.02 7.84 12.16
C VAL A 362 17.97 8.08 10.65
N LEU A 363 17.88 9.35 10.22
CA LEU A 363 17.90 9.69 8.79
C LEU A 363 19.24 9.26 8.18
N THR A 364 19.19 8.49 7.10
CA THR A 364 20.38 7.98 6.40
C THR A 364 20.42 8.36 4.92
N GLY A 365 19.31 8.79 4.34
CA GLY A 365 19.26 9.23 2.95
C GLY A 365 18.03 10.07 2.65
N GLN A 366 18.15 10.97 1.69
CA GLN A 366 17.06 11.82 1.19
C GLN A 366 17.30 12.12 -0.28
N ILE A 367 16.25 12.02 -1.10
CA ILE A 367 16.27 12.41 -2.51
C ILE A 367 15.06 13.28 -2.84
N TRP A 368 15.26 14.29 -3.68
CA TRP A 368 14.19 15.15 -4.19
C TRP A 368 13.68 14.60 -5.52
N VAL A 369 12.37 14.40 -5.61
CA VAL A 369 11.65 13.78 -6.73
C VAL A 369 10.33 14.52 -7.00
N GLY A 370 10.45 15.77 -7.44
CA GLY A 370 9.32 16.60 -7.85
C GLY A 370 8.78 17.48 -6.70
N GLY A 371 7.48 17.42 -6.44
CA GLY A 371 6.79 18.20 -5.42
C GLY A 371 6.56 19.67 -5.79
N LEU A 372 6.06 20.43 -4.82
CA LEU A 372 5.68 21.84 -5.03
C LEU A 372 6.86 22.79 -4.86
N LEU A 373 7.98 22.34 -4.28
CA LEU A 373 9.17 23.15 -4.00
C LEU A 373 10.30 22.97 -5.02
N GLN A 374 10.05 22.34 -6.16
CA GLN A 374 11.06 22.18 -7.20
C GLN A 374 11.42 23.51 -7.89
N ASN A 375 12.66 23.64 -8.36
CA ASN A 375 13.12 24.80 -9.10
C ASN A 375 12.21 25.12 -10.30
N GLY A 376 11.78 26.38 -10.39
CA GLY A 376 10.84 26.86 -11.42
C GLY A 376 9.35 26.71 -11.07
N SER A 377 9.02 26.12 -9.91
CA SER A 377 7.66 26.14 -9.37
C SER A 377 7.24 27.57 -8.95
N PRO A 378 5.95 27.92 -8.99
CA PRO A 378 5.46 29.18 -8.41
C PRO A 378 5.65 29.27 -6.88
N VAL A 379 5.66 28.12 -6.19
CA VAL A 379 5.76 28.04 -4.73
C VAL A 379 7.21 28.03 -4.29
N LYS A 380 7.54 28.83 -3.28
CA LYS A 380 8.92 28.98 -2.77
C LYS A 380 8.96 28.78 -1.27
N ALA A 381 9.97 28.08 -0.77
CA ALA A 381 10.22 27.97 0.67
C ALA A 381 10.95 29.23 1.17
N VAL A 382 10.65 29.64 2.39
CA VAL A 382 11.17 30.87 3.02
C VAL A 382 12.09 30.51 4.18
N ARG A 383 13.28 31.11 4.22
CA ARG A 383 14.24 30.99 5.33
C ARG A 383 13.91 31.96 6.47
N GLU A 384 14.59 31.81 7.59
CA GLU A 384 14.44 32.72 8.74
C GLU A 384 14.83 34.17 8.41
N ASP A 385 15.78 34.38 7.50
CA ASP A 385 16.20 35.70 7.02
C ASP A 385 15.28 36.29 5.93
N GLY A 386 14.19 35.60 5.59
CA GLY A 386 13.23 36.01 4.57
C GLY A 386 13.65 35.68 3.13
N SER A 387 14.85 35.15 2.89
CA SER A 387 15.25 34.70 1.56
C SER A 387 14.49 33.44 1.13
N THR A 388 14.31 33.28 -0.17
CA THR A 388 13.55 32.15 -0.73
C THR A 388 14.47 31.10 -1.36
N TYR A 389 14.02 29.84 -1.33
CA TYR A 389 14.72 28.73 -1.96
C TYR A 389 13.74 27.66 -2.48
N GLN A 390 14.27 26.82 -3.36
CA GLN A 390 13.63 25.69 -4.01
C GLN A 390 14.67 24.57 -4.15
N PHE A 391 14.23 23.38 -4.54
CA PHE A 391 15.08 22.19 -4.64
C PHE A 391 15.32 21.80 -6.10
N ASP A 392 16.55 21.37 -6.38
CA ASP A 392 16.88 20.72 -7.64
C ASP A 392 16.26 19.32 -7.70
N VAL A 393 15.56 19.05 -8.80
CA VAL A 393 14.92 17.77 -9.07
C VAL A 393 15.51 17.19 -10.36
N PRO A 394 15.95 15.92 -10.37
CA PRO A 394 16.55 15.32 -11.55
C PRO A 394 15.53 15.14 -12.69
N GLN A 395 16.02 15.26 -13.92
CA GLN A 395 15.30 14.78 -15.09
C GLN A 395 15.66 13.32 -15.36
N ILE A 396 14.65 12.49 -15.61
CA ILE A 396 14.86 11.06 -15.91
C ILE A 396 14.71 10.87 -17.42
N LYS A 397 15.79 10.50 -18.11
CA LYS A 397 15.81 10.31 -19.58
C LYS A 397 15.25 11.54 -20.33
N GLY A 398 15.62 12.75 -19.91
CA GLY A 398 15.16 14.01 -20.50
C GLY A 398 13.68 14.34 -20.23
N LYS A 399 13.04 13.66 -19.28
CA LYS A 399 11.68 13.96 -18.82
C LYS A 399 11.73 14.53 -17.41
N SER A 400 11.13 15.71 -17.22
CA SER A 400 10.90 16.28 -15.90
C SER A 400 9.87 15.46 -15.12
N LEU A 401 10.13 15.26 -13.83
CA LEU A 401 9.14 14.72 -12.90
C LEU A 401 8.01 15.75 -12.72
N ARG A 402 6.76 15.27 -12.61
CA ARG A 402 5.56 16.10 -12.42
C ARG A 402 4.87 15.66 -11.14
N GLY A 403 4.47 16.63 -10.31
CA GLY A 403 3.92 16.34 -9.00
C GLY A 403 4.97 15.81 -8.03
N GLY A 404 4.59 15.51 -6.79
CA GLY A 404 5.45 14.83 -5.82
C GLY A 404 5.21 13.33 -5.75
N PRO A 405 6.07 12.60 -5.02
CA PRO A 405 5.92 11.16 -4.81
C PRO A 405 4.72 10.91 -3.89
N GLN A 406 3.76 10.11 -4.35
CA GLN A 406 2.55 9.80 -3.57
C GLN A 406 2.51 8.36 -3.07
N MET A 407 3.06 7.40 -3.82
CA MET A 407 3.22 6.01 -3.41
C MET A 407 4.61 5.49 -3.85
N ILE A 408 5.14 4.54 -3.09
CA ILE A 408 6.36 3.78 -3.38
C ILE A 408 6.04 2.27 -3.33
N GLN A 409 6.82 1.48 -4.06
CA GLN A 409 6.67 0.02 -4.14
C GLN A 409 7.99 -0.69 -3.90
#